data_AF-A0A960JIZ7-F1
#
_entry.id   AF-A0A960JIZ7-F1
#
_cell.length_a   1.000
_cell.length_b   1.000
_cell.length_c   1.000
_cell.angle_alpha   90.00
_cell.angle_beta   90.00
_cell.angle_gamma   90.00
#
_symmetry.space_group_name_H-M   'P 1'
#
loop_
_entity.id
_entity.type
_entity.pdbx_description
1 polymer ?
#
loop_
_entity_poly.entity_id
_entity_poly.type
_entity_poly.pdbx_seq_one_letter_code
_entity_poly.pdbx_strand_id
1 'polypeptide(L)'
;LNYTLSRKTSDADGIFSLPSNSYDLAADRSTSDDDNRHRFYGFFNWKVMKSINFSANAFITSPNPYSITTGFDNNGDTIFNDRPIGVARNSERGAWSINLGNTLSWTYAFGKADSPKNPGGGMVIITSGGAPPVSVDKKKYSLQFFVSAQNVINRVNHIGFVGVQTSPFFRQPVSASSPRRISFGVRFSF
;
A
#
# COMPACT_ATOMS: atom_id res chain seq x y z
N LEU A 1 6.85 -13.26 5.27
CA LEU A 1 5.81 -12.61 6.11
C LEU A 1 6.49 -11.55 6.96
N ASN A 2 5.94 -10.35 7.05
CA ASN A 2 6.47 -9.28 7.90
C ASN A 2 5.30 -8.58 8.60
N TYR A 3 5.48 -8.29 9.89
CA TYR A 3 4.57 -7.47 10.67
C TYR A 3 5.38 -6.42 11.42
N THR A 4 4.92 -5.18 11.38
CA THR A 4 5.52 -4.05 12.09
C THR A 4 4.44 -3.39 12.94
N LEU A 5 4.73 -3.25 14.24
CA LEU A 5 4.02 -2.40 15.16
C LEU A 5 4.85 -1.13 15.36
N SER A 6 4.27 0.04 15.09
CA SER A 6 4.96 1.31 15.29
C SER A 6 4.06 2.34 15.97
N ARG A 7 4.68 3.32 16.63
CA ARG A 7 4.00 4.50 17.15
C ARG A 7 4.83 5.72 16.78
N LYS A 8 4.19 6.70 16.15
CA LYS A 8 4.79 7.98 15.80
C LYS A 8 4.03 9.13 16.43
N THR A 9 4.79 10.07 16.96
CA THR A 9 4.27 11.31 17.54
C THR A 9 5.03 12.49 16.96
N SER A 10 4.32 13.57 16.68
CA SER A 10 4.89 14.82 16.19
C SER A 10 4.21 16.00 16.88
N ASP A 11 4.75 17.19 16.67
CA ASP A 11 4.14 18.45 17.11
C ASP A 11 3.45 19.17 15.93
N ALA A 12 3.65 18.67 14.70
CA ALA A 12 3.16 19.24 13.45
C ALA A 12 2.87 18.15 12.39
N ASP A 13 2.06 18.48 11.38
CA ASP A 13 1.76 17.62 10.21
C ASP A 13 2.67 17.94 8.98
N GLY A 14 3.63 18.85 9.13
CA GLY A 14 4.57 19.22 8.05
C GLY A 14 5.19 20.60 8.25
N ILE A 15 6.07 21.00 7.32
CA ILE A 15 6.81 22.26 7.40
C ILE A 15 5.91 23.52 7.33
N PHE A 16 4.72 23.40 6.74
CA PHE A 16 3.73 24.47 6.63
C PHE A 16 2.58 24.33 7.65
N SER A 17 2.69 23.39 8.59
CA SER A 17 1.69 23.23 9.65
C SER A 17 1.83 24.38 10.63
N LEU A 18 0.78 25.17 10.77
CA LEU A 18 0.70 26.21 11.79
C LEU A 18 0.19 25.60 13.10
N PRO A 19 0.69 26.07 14.26
CA PRO A 19 0.14 25.66 15.54
C PRO A 19 -1.32 26.10 15.66
N SER A 20 -2.12 25.37 16.42
CA SER A 20 -3.48 25.78 16.80
C SER A 20 -3.49 26.82 17.91
N ASN A 21 -2.37 26.98 18.61
CA ASN A 21 -2.17 28.07 19.55
C ASN A 21 -0.69 28.49 19.51
N SER A 22 -0.43 29.70 19.02
CA SER A 22 0.94 30.24 18.92
C SER A 22 1.62 30.44 20.28
N TYR A 23 0.84 30.49 21.37
CA TYR A 23 1.35 30.63 22.74
C TYR A 23 1.56 29.30 23.47
N ASP A 24 1.05 28.18 22.94
CA ASP A 24 1.24 26.84 23.50
C ASP A 24 1.44 25.79 22.39
N LEU A 25 2.70 25.65 21.96
CA LEU A 25 3.09 24.69 20.94
C LEU A 25 2.98 23.23 21.40
N ALA A 26 3.05 22.98 22.71
CA ALA A 26 2.99 21.62 23.26
C ALA A 26 1.57 21.03 23.13
N ALA A 27 0.54 21.88 23.04
CA ALA A 27 -0.84 21.47 22.79
C ALA A 27 -1.02 20.70 21.47
N ASP A 28 -0.16 20.92 20.47
CA ASP A 28 -0.22 20.24 19.17
C ASP A 28 0.57 18.91 19.11
N ARG A 29 1.27 18.58 20.22
CA ARG A 29 1.96 17.30 20.35
C ARG A 29 0.97 16.15 20.40
N SER A 30 0.96 15.33 19.35
CA SER A 30 0.05 14.19 19.24
C SER A 30 0.59 13.13 18.28
N THR A 31 -0.24 12.12 18.01
CA THR A 31 -0.01 11.10 16.99
C THR A 31 0.30 11.75 15.64
N SER A 32 1.34 11.28 14.94
CA SER A 32 1.66 11.77 13.59
C SER A 32 0.63 11.32 12.55
N ASP A 33 0.44 12.10 11.49
CA ASP A 33 -0.47 11.81 10.36
C ASP A 33 -0.11 10.50 9.62
N ASP A 34 1.18 10.12 9.67
CA ASP A 34 1.73 8.90 9.11
C ASP A 34 1.81 7.72 10.11
N ASP A 35 1.19 7.84 11.30
CA ASP A 35 1.15 6.79 12.33
C ASP A 35 0.28 5.60 11.92
N ASN A 36 0.84 4.76 11.07
CA ASN A 36 0.33 3.44 10.75
C ASN A 36 0.77 2.45 11.82
N ARG A 37 -0.08 2.30 12.84
CA ARG A 37 0.19 1.46 14.00
C ARG A 37 0.50 0.02 13.64
N HIS A 38 -0.31 -0.59 12.81
CA HIS A 38 -0.15 -1.98 12.38
C HIS A 38 0.12 -2.01 10.88
N ARG A 39 1.23 -2.60 10.48
CA ARG A 39 1.54 -2.84 9.06
C ARG A 39 1.88 -4.31 8.90
N PHE A 40 1.10 -4.98 8.08
CA PHE A 40 1.31 -6.37 7.74
C PHE A 40 1.58 -6.49 6.25
N TYR A 41 2.66 -7.18 5.93
CA TYR A 41 3.02 -7.55 4.57
C TYR A 41 3.20 -9.05 4.46
N GLY A 42 2.34 -9.67 3.65
CA GLY A 42 2.42 -11.08 3.30
C GLY A 42 2.85 -11.24 1.85
N PHE A 43 3.72 -12.20 1.59
CA PHE A 43 4.01 -12.67 0.25
C PHE A 43 3.97 -14.20 0.26
N PHE A 44 3.34 -14.76 -0.76
CA PHE A 44 3.22 -16.18 -0.98
C PHE A 44 3.56 -16.46 -2.44
N ASN A 45 4.40 -17.47 -2.66
CA ASN A 45 4.71 -17.95 -3.99
C ASN A 45 4.61 -19.47 -3.99
N TRP A 46 3.96 -19.98 -5.03
CA TRP A 46 3.75 -21.38 -5.23
C TRP A 46 3.97 -21.74 -6.69
N LYS A 47 4.99 -22.56 -6.92
CA LYS A 47 5.21 -23.23 -8.20
C LYS A 47 4.27 -24.43 -8.28
N VAL A 48 3.09 -24.21 -8.84
CA VAL A 48 2.04 -25.25 -8.99
C VAL A 48 2.56 -26.38 -9.87
N MET A 49 3.21 -26.04 -10.98
CA MET A 49 3.84 -26.99 -11.92
C MET A 49 5.14 -26.37 -12.47
N LYS A 50 5.95 -27.16 -13.19
CA LYS A 50 7.22 -26.66 -13.79
C LYS A 50 7.06 -25.36 -14.58
N SER A 51 5.94 -25.22 -15.28
CA SER A 51 5.59 -24.09 -16.14
C SER A 51 4.54 -23.15 -15.55
N ILE A 52 3.97 -23.44 -14.38
CA ILE A 52 2.90 -22.63 -13.77
C ILE A 52 3.38 -22.09 -12.43
N ASN A 53 3.30 -20.77 -12.29
CA ASN A 53 3.65 -20.06 -11.07
C ASN A 53 2.47 -19.23 -10.59
N PHE A 54 2.13 -19.39 -9.32
CA PHE A 54 1.17 -18.58 -8.61
C PHE A 54 1.92 -17.73 -7.58
N SER A 55 1.58 -16.44 -7.52
CA SER A 55 2.08 -15.52 -6.50
C SER A 55 0.92 -14.73 -5.93
N ALA A 56 0.98 -14.46 -4.64
CA ALA A 56 0.02 -13.64 -3.94
C ALA A 56 0.74 -12.73 -2.95
N ASN A 57 0.23 -11.52 -2.78
CA ASN A 57 0.72 -10.56 -1.83
C ASN A 57 -0.45 -9.93 -1.07
N ALA A 58 -0.21 -9.60 0.18
CA ALA A 58 -1.19 -8.96 1.05
C ALA A 58 -0.53 -7.75 1.72
N PHE A 59 -1.16 -6.60 1.59
CA PHE A 59 -0.82 -5.38 2.31
C PHE A 59 -2.00 -4.99 3.18
N ILE A 60 -1.83 -5.07 4.50
CA ILE A 60 -2.86 -4.70 5.45
C ILE A 60 -2.28 -3.63 6.38
N THR A 61 -2.91 -2.47 6.42
CA THR A 61 -2.49 -1.37 7.30
C THR A 61 -3.65 -0.89 8.17
N SER A 62 -3.32 -0.58 9.42
CA SER A 62 -4.22 0.13 10.31
C SER A 62 -4.56 1.51 9.74
N PRO A 63 -5.69 2.10 10.12
CA PRO A 63 -6.06 3.42 9.63
C PRO A 63 -5.04 4.51 10.00
N ASN A 64 -4.81 5.42 9.05
CA ASN A 64 -4.15 6.69 9.33
C ASN A 64 -5.02 7.54 10.25
N PRO A 65 -4.41 8.26 11.19
CA PRO A 65 -5.13 9.23 11.98
C PRO A 65 -5.44 10.50 11.18
N TYR A 66 -6.42 11.27 11.65
CA TYR A 66 -6.77 12.59 11.13
C TYR A 66 -7.28 13.49 12.26
N SER A 67 -7.12 14.80 12.09
CA SER A 67 -7.50 15.79 13.09
C SER A 67 -8.97 16.19 12.94
N ILE A 68 -9.65 16.41 14.06
CA ILE A 68 -10.94 17.11 14.06
C ILE A 68 -10.68 18.61 14.23
N THR A 69 -11.31 19.44 13.41
CA THR A 69 -11.34 20.90 13.57
C THR A 69 -12.77 21.41 13.67
N THR A 70 -12.95 22.55 14.33
CA THR A 70 -14.26 23.21 14.45
C THR A 70 -14.71 23.81 13.11
N GLY A 71 -13.76 24.20 12.26
CA GLY A 71 -14.02 24.92 11.01
C GLY A 71 -14.25 26.42 11.20
N PHE A 72 -14.03 26.94 12.41
CA PHE A 72 -14.03 28.36 12.73
C PHE A 72 -12.68 28.76 13.30
N ASP A 73 -12.44 30.07 13.35
CA ASP A 73 -11.39 30.67 14.16
C ASP A 73 -12.01 31.00 15.53
N ASN A 74 -11.79 30.10 16.49
CA ASN A 74 -12.26 30.15 17.86
C ASN A 74 -11.31 30.96 18.76
N ASN A 75 -10.03 31.09 18.40
CA ASN A 75 -9.00 31.74 19.22
C ASN A 75 -8.64 33.17 18.74
N GLY A 76 -9.12 33.59 17.57
CA GLY A 76 -8.94 34.91 16.97
C GLY A 76 -7.59 35.14 16.29
N ASP A 77 -6.84 34.08 15.96
CA ASP A 77 -5.51 34.17 15.37
C ASP A 77 -5.51 34.17 13.83
N THR A 78 -6.70 34.20 13.21
CA THR A 78 -6.96 34.17 11.77
C THR A 78 -6.59 32.87 11.06
N ILE A 79 -6.29 31.80 11.82
CA ILE A 79 -5.96 30.48 11.31
C ILE A 79 -7.12 29.51 11.59
N PHE A 80 -7.71 28.96 10.53
CA PHE A 80 -8.86 28.06 10.64
C PHE A 80 -8.49 26.59 10.93
N ASN A 81 -7.58 26.36 11.89
CA ASN A 81 -7.13 25.03 12.31
C ASN A 81 -7.56 24.63 13.73
N ASP A 82 -8.40 25.46 14.38
CA ASP A 82 -8.86 25.24 15.74
C ASP A 82 -9.62 23.94 15.94
N ARG A 83 -9.44 23.35 17.13
CA ARG A 83 -10.00 22.06 17.52
C ARG A 83 -10.94 22.22 18.71
N PRO A 84 -11.93 21.32 18.87
CA PRO A 84 -12.77 21.32 20.06
C PRO A 84 -11.93 21.17 21.33
N ILE A 85 -12.42 21.75 22.43
CA ILE A 85 -11.73 21.70 23.73
C ILE A 85 -11.46 20.23 24.11
N GLY A 86 -10.21 19.93 24.46
CA GLY A 86 -9.76 18.59 24.86
C GLY A 86 -9.52 17.62 23.70
N VAL A 87 -9.67 18.06 22.44
CA VAL A 87 -9.40 17.23 21.26
C VAL A 87 -8.02 17.58 20.70
N ALA A 88 -7.08 16.66 20.88
CA ALA A 88 -5.75 16.78 20.31
C ALA A 88 -5.77 16.63 18.78
N ARG A 89 -4.69 17.09 18.12
CA ARG A 89 -4.41 16.77 16.72
C ARG A 89 -4.45 15.26 16.49
N ASN A 90 -4.90 14.81 15.32
CA ASN A 90 -4.85 13.41 14.91
C ASN A 90 -5.50 12.43 15.92
N SER A 91 -6.58 12.89 16.57
CA SER A 91 -7.32 12.15 17.59
C SER A 91 -8.21 11.04 17.01
N GLU A 92 -8.64 11.18 15.77
CA GLU A 92 -9.49 10.20 15.09
C GLU A 92 -8.69 9.32 14.14
N ARG A 93 -9.27 8.19 13.75
CA ARG A 93 -8.69 7.26 12.79
C ARG A 93 -9.69 6.90 11.72
N GLY A 94 -9.21 6.80 10.48
CA GLY A 94 -10.03 6.42 9.35
C GLY A 94 -10.38 4.93 9.32
N ALA A 95 -10.43 4.35 8.12
CA ALA A 95 -10.65 2.92 7.93
C ALA A 95 -9.35 2.13 7.71
N TRP A 96 -9.40 0.84 8.05
CA TRP A 96 -8.34 -0.10 7.69
C TRP A 96 -8.19 -0.19 6.17
N SER A 97 -6.97 -0.35 5.69
CA SER A 97 -6.68 -0.64 4.29
C SER A 97 -6.25 -2.10 4.14
N ILE A 98 -6.92 -2.84 3.26
CA ILE A 98 -6.62 -4.23 2.95
C ILE A 98 -6.54 -4.32 1.43
N ASN A 99 -5.35 -4.63 0.92
CA ASN A 99 -5.12 -4.90 -0.49
C ASN A 99 -4.52 -6.30 -0.65
N LEU A 100 -5.21 -7.12 -1.43
CA LEU A 100 -4.76 -8.43 -1.83
C LEU A 100 -4.45 -8.39 -3.33
N GLY A 101 -3.26 -8.82 -3.69
CA GLY A 101 -2.82 -8.99 -5.07
C GLY A 101 -2.49 -10.45 -5.35
N ASN A 102 -2.72 -10.89 -6.58
CA ASN A 102 -2.24 -12.18 -7.05
C ASN A 102 -1.81 -12.11 -8.51
N THR A 103 -0.89 -12.98 -8.90
CA THR A 103 -0.51 -13.22 -10.29
C THR A 103 -0.38 -14.71 -10.53
N LEU A 104 -1.10 -15.21 -11.54
CA LEU A 104 -0.94 -16.55 -12.08
C LEU A 104 -0.25 -16.41 -13.44
N SER A 105 0.83 -17.16 -13.64
CA SER A 105 1.56 -17.15 -14.90
C SER A 105 1.84 -18.56 -15.39
N TRP A 106 1.72 -18.75 -16.70
CA TRP A 106 2.10 -19.97 -17.40
C TRP A 106 3.18 -19.66 -18.43
N THR A 107 4.30 -20.38 -18.36
CA THR A 107 5.47 -20.17 -19.21
C THR A 107 5.73 -21.40 -20.07
N TYR A 108 5.70 -21.21 -21.39
CA TYR A 108 6.09 -22.19 -22.39
C TYR A 108 7.46 -21.83 -22.98
N ALA A 109 8.46 -22.66 -22.72
CA ALA A 109 9.80 -22.48 -23.26
C ALA A 109 10.05 -23.45 -24.44
N PHE A 110 10.70 -22.96 -25.51
CA PHE A 110 10.96 -23.70 -26.75
C PHE A 110 12.28 -23.27 -27.43
N GLY A 111 12.73 -24.05 -28.41
CA GLY A 111 14.02 -23.86 -29.08
C GLY A 111 15.16 -24.65 -28.43
N LYS A 112 16.17 -25.02 -29.23
CA LYS A 112 17.36 -25.71 -28.74
C LYS A 112 18.14 -24.76 -27.84
N ALA A 113 18.43 -25.19 -26.61
CA ALA A 113 19.35 -24.48 -25.75
C ALA A 113 20.72 -24.50 -26.40
N ASP A 114 21.41 -23.37 -26.47
CA ASP A 114 22.83 -23.40 -26.80
C ASP A 114 23.53 -24.27 -25.74
N SER A 115 24.29 -25.27 -26.20
CA SER A 115 25.01 -26.20 -25.33
C SER A 115 25.79 -25.40 -24.27
N PRO A 116 25.74 -25.82 -23.00
CA PRO A 116 26.37 -25.07 -21.93
C PRO A 116 27.89 -25.04 -22.17
N LYS A 117 28.42 -23.87 -22.56
CA LYS A 117 29.88 -23.68 -22.69
C LYS A 117 30.60 -23.66 -21.33
N ASN A 118 29.89 -23.78 -20.20
CA ASN A 118 30.44 -23.81 -18.84
C ASN A 118 29.70 -24.82 -17.94
N PRO A 119 30.40 -25.68 -17.18
CA PRO A 119 29.85 -26.68 -16.26
C PRO A 119 29.41 -26.07 -14.92
N GLY A 120 28.54 -25.06 -14.99
CA GLY A 120 27.95 -24.37 -13.83
C GLY A 120 26.56 -23.86 -14.18
N GLY A 121 25.74 -24.74 -14.77
CA GLY A 121 24.50 -24.43 -15.49
C GLY A 121 23.53 -23.50 -14.75
N GLY A 122 23.66 -22.20 -15.02
CA GLY A 122 22.82 -21.15 -14.45
C GLY A 122 21.36 -21.34 -14.85
N MET A 123 20.50 -21.41 -13.83
CA MET A 123 19.05 -21.29 -13.93
C MET A 123 18.70 -20.04 -14.74
N VAL A 124 17.80 -20.15 -15.73
CA VAL A 124 17.21 -18.96 -16.35
C VAL A 124 16.20 -18.39 -15.35
N ILE A 125 16.58 -17.30 -14.70
CA ILE A 125 15.76 -16.56 -13.76
C ILE A 125 14.83 -15.66 -14.59
N ILE A 126 13.60 -16.10 -14.83
CA ILE A 126 12.56 -15.21 -15.36
C ILE A 126 11.92 -14.50 -14.18
N THR A 127 12.35 -13.27 -13.92
CA THR A 127 11.72 -12.35 -12.97
C THR A 127 10.56 -11.64 -13.66
N SER A 128 9.32 -12.07 -13.37
CA SER A 128 8.11 -11.33 -13.73
C SER A 128 7.64 -10.54 -12.52
N GLY A 129 7.74 -9.21 -12.59
CA GLY A 129 7.02 -8.24 -11.75
C GLY A 129 6.70 -8.69 -10.32
N GLY A 130 7.74 -8.82 -9.48
CA GLY A 130 7.58 -9.12 -8.05
C GLY A 130 7.44 -10.60 -7.68
N ALA A 131 7.39 -11.52 -8.64
CA ALA A 131 7.49 -12.95 -8.39
C ALA A 131 8.94 -13.44 -8.39
N PRO A 132 9.32 -14.39 -7.51
CA PRO A 132 10.63 -15.00 -7.54
C PRO A 132 10.90 -15.73 -8.87
N PRO A 133 12.17 -15.95 -9.21
CA PRO A 133 12.58 -16.57 -10.46
C PRO A 133 11.89 -17.91 -10.72
N VAL A 134 11.24 -18.06 -11.87
CA VAL A 134 10.74 -19.38 -12.28
C VAL A 134 11.84 -20.12 -13.03
N SER A 135 12.37 -21.18 -12.41
CA SER A 135 13.28 -22.11 -13.08
C SER A 135 12.51 -22.99 -14.07
N VAL A 136 12.59 -22.62 -15.35
CA VAL A 136 12.15 -23.43 -16.49
C VAL A 136 13.41 -24.03 -17.14
N ASP A 137 13.26 -25.15 -17.87
CA ASP A 137 14.39 -25.69 -18.65
C ASP A 137 14.98 -24.59 -19.52
N LYS A 138 16.31 -24.45 -19.47
CA LYS A 138 17.04 -23.50 -20.30
C LYS A 138 16.76 -23.85 -21.76
N LYS A 139 16.00 -22.99 -22.44
CA LYS A 139 15.70 -23.05 -23.88
C LYS A 139 15.86 -21.65 -24.45
N LYS A 140 16.06 -21.56 -25.77
CA LYS A 140 16.39 -20.29 -26.44
C LYS A 140 15.26 -19.26 -26.39
N TYR A 141 14.01 -19.69 -26.49
CA TYR A 141 12.86 -18.80 -26.50
C TYR A 141 11.86 -19.18 -25.40
N SER A 142 11.12 -18.21 -24.87
CA SER A 142 10.01 -18.45 -23.96
C SER A 142 8.85 -17.49 -24.18
N LEU A 143 7.65 -18.01 -24.00
CA LEU A 143 6.39 -17.28 -24.03
C LEU A 143 5.70 -17.44 -22.67
N GLN A 144 5.45 -16.33 -21.98
CA GLN A 144 4.78 -16.30 -20.70
C GLN A 144 3.43 -15.60 -20.84
N PHE A 145 2.36 -16.31 -20.52
CA PHE A 145 1.03 -15.74 -20.33
C PHE A 145 0.82 -15.48 -18.85
N PHE A 146 0.28 -14.33 -18.48
CA PHE A 146 -0.04 -14.05 -17.09
C PHE A 146 -1.36 -13.32 -16.93
N VAL A 147 -2.01 -13.60 -15.80
CA VAL A 147 -3.16 -12.86 -15.28
C VAL A 147 -2.80 -12.36 -13.91
N SER A 148 -2.84 -11.05 -13.72
CA SER A 148 -2.67 -10.43 -12.41
C SER A 148 -3.93 -9.71 -11.98
N ALA A 149 -4.20 -9.75 -10.68
CA ALA A 149 -5.31 -9.06 -10.07
C ALA A 149 -4.82 -8.29 -8.84
N GLN A 150 -5.27 -7.04 -8.71
CA GLN A 150 -5.07 -6.20 -7.54
C GLN A 150 -6.42 -5.90 -6.92
N ASN A 151 -6.46 -5.78 -5.59
CA ASN A 151 -7.71 -5.68 -4.82
C ASN A 151 -8.69 -6.80 -5.20
N VAL A 152 -8.21 -8.05 -5.08
CA VAL A 152 -8.90 -9.26 -5.55
C VAL A 152 -10.27 -9.41 -4.89
N ILE A 153 -10.40 -9.01 -3.63
CA ILE A 153 -11.68 -9.03 -2.89
C ILE A 153 -12.61 -7.85 -3.22
N ASN A 154 -12.19 -6.91 -4.08
CA ASN A 154 -12.91 -5.67 -4.41
C ASN A 154 -13.34 -4.88 -3.18
N ARG A 155 -12.48 -4.82 -2.16
CA ARG A 155 -12.76 -4.05 -0.95
C ARG A 155 -12.55 -2.57 -1.24
N VAL A 156 -13.48 -1.73 -0.80
CA VAL A 156 -13.28 -0.28 -0.81
C VAL A 156 -12.30 0.09 0.30
N ASN A 157 -11.17 0.67 -0.07
CA ASN A 157 -10.16 1.15 0.87
C ASN A 157 -10.28 2.67 0.94
N HIS A 158 -11.02 3.15 1.94
CA HIS A 158 -11.28 4.57 2.15
C HIS A 158 -10.02 5.35 2.54
N ILE A 159 -9.87 6.54 1.96
CA ILE A 159 -8.78 7.49 2.23
C ILE A 159 -9.36 8.91 2.31
N GLY A 160 -8.67 9.81 3.02
CA GLY A 160 -9.10 11.20 3.16
C GLY A 160 -10.43 11.34 3.92
N PHE A 161 -10.38 11.26 5.24
CA PHE A 161 -11.55 11.51 6.09
C PHE A 161 -11.67 13.01 6.38
N VAL A 162 -12.90 13.54 6.37
CA VAL A 162 -13.14 14.96 6.68
C VAL A 162 -13.27 15.14 8.19
N GLY A 163 -12.36 15.93 8.77
CA GLY A 163 -12.34 16.24 10.20
C GLY A 163 -13.06 17.53 10.59
N VAL A 164 -13.59 18.30 9.65
CA VAL A 164 -14.21 19.60 9.93
C VAL A 164 -15.64 19.41 10.42
N GLN A 165 -15.96 19.80 11.66
CA GLN A 165 -17.27 19.58 12.29
C GLN A 165 -18.44 20.26 11.56
N THR A 166 -18.19 21.40 10.93
CA THR A 166 -19.20 22.14 10.15
C THR A 166 -19.48 21.53 8.77
N SER A 167 -18.69 20.54 8.34
CA SER A 167 -18.88 19.91 7.03
C SER A 167 -20.00 18.87 7.06
N PRO A 168 -20.85 18.78 6.02
CA PRO A 168 -21.83 17.71 5.90
C PRO A 168 -21.19 16.31 5.75
N PHE A 169 -19.90 16.25 5.40
CA PHE A 169 -19.13 15.02 5.28
C PHE A 169 -18.31 14.71 6.53
N PHE A 170 -18.60 15.33 7.67
CA PHE A 170 -17.85 15.11 8.90
C PHE A 170 -17.71 13.62 9.25
N ARG A 171 -16.46 13.18 9.50
CA ARG A 171 -16.04 11.79 9.74
C ARG A 171 -16.33 10.82 8.60
N GLN A 172 -16.64 11.32 7.41
CA GLN A 172 -16.85 10.51 6.22
C GLN A 172 -15.61 10.54 5.33
N PRO A 173 -15.32 9.44 4.62
CA PRO A 173 -14.27 9.41 3.62
C PRO A 173 -14.71 10.11 2.34
N VAL A 174 -13.86 10.98 1.79
CA VAL A 174 -14.13 11.67 0.51
C VAL A 174 -13.42 11.02 -0.68
N SER A 175 -12.58 10.01 -0.44
CA SER A 175 -11.88 9.29 -1.51
C SER A 175 -11.66 7.81 -1.17
N ALA A 176 -11.31 7.03 -2.18
CA ALA A 176 -10.96 5.63 -2.02
C ALA A 176 -9.79 5.28 -2.94
N SER A 177 -9.00 4.27 -2.55
CA SER A 177 -7.94 3.75 -3.39
C SER A 177 -8.50 2.90 -4.54
N SER A 178 -7.61 2.48 -5.45
CA SER A 178 -7.98 1.79 -6.68
C SER A 178 -8.92 0.58 -6.44
N PRO A 179 -9.99 0.46 -7.25
CA PRO A 179 -10.89 -0.69 -7.20
C PRO A 179 -10.18 -1.95 -7.71
N ARG A 180 -10.91 -3.07 -7.78
CA ARG A 180 -10.39 -4.30 -8.39
C ARG A 180 -9.89 -4.02 -9.81
N ARG A 181 -8.63 -4.35 -10.04
CA ARG A 181 -8.01 -4.28 -11.37
C ARG A 181 -7.49 -5.66 -11.75
N ILE A 182 -7.88 -6.12 -12.93
CA ILE A 182 -7.39 -7.38 -13.51
C ILE A 182 -6.63 -7.02 -14.79
N SER A 183 -5.42 -7.55 -14.93
CA SER A 183 -4.55 -7.33 -16.08
C SER A 183 -4.18 -8.67 -16.70
N PHE A 184 -4.18 -8.71 -18.01
CA PHE A 184 -3.75 -9.85 -18.80
C PHE A 184 -2.52 -9.43 -19.60
N GLY A 185 -1.57 -10.33 -19.75
CA GLY A 185 -0.37 -10.01 -20.53
C GLY A 185 0.33 -11.23 -21.08
N VAL A 186 1.09 -10.95 -22.13
CA VAL A 186 1.98 -11.91 -22.78
C VAL A 186 3.37 -11.31 -22.79
N ARG A 187 4.37 -12.10 -22.39
CA ARG A 187 5.78 -11.74 -22.45
C ARG A 187 6.51 -12.76 -23.32
N PHE A 188 7.25 -12.26 -24.30
CA PHE A 188 8.17 -13.06 -25.11
C PHE A 188 9.61 -12.75 -24.67
N SER A 189 10.42 -13.79 -24.48
CA SER A 189 11.86 -13.70 -24.17
C SER A 189 12.66 -14.58 -25.14
N PHE A 190 13.84 -14.13 -25.54
CA PHE A 190 14.74 -14.78 -26.50
C PHE A 190 16.18 -14.84 -25.99
#